data_AF-T1BPG8-F1
#
_entry.id   AF-T1BPG8-F1
#
_cell.length_a   1.000
_cell.length_b   1.000
_cell.length_c   1.000
_cell.angle_alpha   90.00
_cell.angle_beta   90.00
_cell.angle_gamma   90.00
#
_symmetry.space_group_name_H-M   'P 1'
#
loop_
_entity.id
_entity.type
_entity.pdbx_description
1 polymer ?
#
loop_
_entity_poly.entity_id
_entity_poly.type
_entity_poly.pdbx_seq_one_letter_code
_entity_poly.pdbx_strand_id
1 'polypeptide(L)'
;KIAARWVDYEIREEEVPRFWQEKRGRPGRNTKYRRETKVRWHVMGQENRAAIDYDATSDGMFPLITNDEKLTGAELLAKYKYQPYL
;
A
#
# COMPACT_ATOMS: atom_id res chain seq x y z
N LYS A 1 -12.13 -1.23 -9.59
CA LYS A 1 -12.05 -1.01 -8.12
C LYS A 1 -11.07 0.13 -7.87
N ILE A 2 -11.52 1.22 -7.25
CA ILE A 2 -10.79 2.50 -7.16
C ILE A 2 -9.51 2.42 -6.29
N ALA A 3 -9.47 1.55 -5.29
CA ALA A 3 -8.38 1.49 -4.31
C ALA A 3 -7.09 0.75 -4.74
N ALA A 4 -7.09 0.06 -5.89
CA ALA A 4 -6.00 -0.83 -6.29
C ALA A 4 -4.67 -0.11 -6.61
N ARG A 5 -4.69 1.21 -6.78
CA ARG A 5 -3.49 2.03 -7.07
C ARG A 5 -2.72 2.42 -5.79
N TRP A 6 -3.41 2.58 -4.66
CA TRP A 6 -2.81 3.12 -3.43
C TRP A 6 -2.55 2.07 -2.36
N VAL A 7 -3.13 0.88 -2.50
CA VAL A 7 -3.00 -0.21 -1.54
C VAL A 7 -2.43 -1.42 -2.24
N ASP A 8 -1.24 -1.82 -1.81
CA ASP A 8 -0.59 -3.06 -2.20
C ASP A 8 -0.77 -4.12 -1.10
N TYR A 9 -0.29 -5.33 -1.38
CA TYR A 9 -0.25 -6.40 -0.40
C TYR A 9 1.08 -7.14 -0.47
N GLU A 10 1.48 -7.71 0.66
CA GLU A 10 2.63 -8.59 0.77
C GLU A 10 2.16 -9.93 1.35
N ILE A 11 2.55 -11.03 0.72
CA ILE A 11 2.34 -12.38 1.25
C ILE A 11 3.64 -12.83 1.89
N ARG A 12 3.60 -13.11 3.18
CA ARG A 12 4.75 -13.62 3.94
C ARG A 12 4.52 -15.07 4.34
N GLU A 13 5.59 -15.85 4.21
CA GLU A 13 5.65 -17.23 4.66
C GLU A 13 6.32 -17.29 6.02
N GLU A 14 5.70 -17.97 6.98
CA GLU A 14 6.27 -18.28 8.28
C GLU A 14 6.32 -19.80 8.46
N GLU A 15 7.52 -20.36 8.57
CA GLU A 15 7.71 -21.75 8.98
C GLU A 15 7.52 -21.88 10.49
N VAL A 16 6.46 -22.56 10.90
CA VAL A 16 6.14 -22.81 12.30
C VAL A 16 6.52 -24.24 12.66
N PRO A 17 7.67 -24.47 13.33
CA PRO A 17 8.06 -25.80 13.79
C PRO A 17 7.17 -26.22 14.97
N ARG A 18 6.63 -27.43 14.88
CA ARG A 18 5.86 -28.06 15.94
C ARG A 18 6.55 -29.34 16.36
N PHE A 19 6.67 -29.54 17.67
CA PHE A 19 7.32 -30.71 18.24
C PHE A 19 6.27 -31.58 18.93
N TRP A 20 6.23 -32.84 18.55
CA TRP A 20 5.29 -33.81 19.11
C TRP A 20 6.05 -34.99 19.65
N GLN A 21 5.64 -35.47 20.82
CA GLN A 21 6.18 -36.69 21.39
C GLN A 21 5.82 -37.88 20.49
N GLU A 22 6.80 -38.71 20.13
CA GLU A 22 6.58 -39.83 19.20
C GLU A 22 5.66 -40.93 19.76
N LYS A 23 5.71 -41.15 21.07
CA LYS A 23 5.00 -42.25 21.76
C LYS A 23 4.05 -41.72 22.82
N ARG A 24 2.92 -42.40 23.01
CA ARG A 24 1.94 -42.07 24.07
C ARG A 24 2.55 -42.30 25.47
N GLY A 25 2.12 -41.51 26.45
CA GLY A 25 2.58 -41.58 27.85
C GLY A 25 3.31 -40.31 28.30
N ARG A 26 3.51 -40.15 29.62
CA ARG A 26 4.17 -38.96 30.19
C ARG A 26 5.62 -38.87 29.70
N PRO A 27 6.13 -37.67 29.36
CA PRO A 27 7.53 -37.49 28.97
C PRO A 27 8.49 -37.96 30.07
N GLY A 28 9.58 -38.61 29.66
CA GLY A 28 10.68 -39.04 30.51
C GLY A 28 12.03 -38.85 29.82
N ARG A 29 13.11 -39.28 30.45
CA ARG A 29 14.50 -39.00 30.02
C ARG A 29 14.84 -39.50 28.60
N ASN A 30 14.18 -40.56 28.13
CA ASN A 30 14.42 -41.15 26.80
C ASN A 30 13.31 -40.83 25.80
N THR A 31 12.47 -39.83 26.07
CA THR A 31 11.38 -39.45 25.19
C THR A 31 11.92 -38.76 23.93
N LYS A 32 11.62 -39.34 22.77
CA LYS A 32 11.94 -38.76 21.46
C LYS A 32 10.80 -37.85 20.98
N TYR A 33 11.19 -36.74 20.36
CA TYR A 33 10.28 -35.78 19.77
C TYR A 33 10.49 -35.73 18.26
N ARG A 34 9.39 -35.74 17.52
CA ARG A 34 9.37 -35.50 16.08
C ARG A 34 9.13 -34.01 15.84
N ARG A 35 9.93 -33.41 14.96
CA ARG A 35 9.66 -32.09 14.39
C ARG A 35 8.74 -32.23 13.18
N GLU A 36 7.69 -31.43 13.14
CA GLU A 36 6.83 -31.22 11.99
C GLU A 36 6.79 -29.71 11.71
N THR A 37 7.31 -29.29 10.55
CA THR A 37 7.24 -27.87 10.15
C THR A 37 5.93 -27.66 9.38
N LYS A 38 5.13 -26.68 9.82
CA LYS A 38 3.94 -26.23 9.09
C LYS A 38 4.17 -24.84 8.56
N VAL A 39 3.75 -24.60 7.32
CA VAL A 39 3.77 -23.27 6.73
C VAL A 39 2.53 -22.52 7.17
N ARG A 40 2.73 -21.30 7.69
CA ARG A 40 1.67 -20.33 7.96
C ARG A 40 1.84 -19.15 7.00
N TRP A 41 0.76 -18.81 6.31
CA TRP A 41 0.72 -17.69 5.39
C TRP A 41 0.15 -16.46 6.08
N HIS A 42 0.78 -15.31 5.86
CA HIS A 42 0.32 -14.01 6.33
C HIS A 42 0.08 -13.11 5.12
N VAL A 43 -1.05 -12.41 5.11
CA VAL A 43 -1.35 -11.39 4.11
C VAL A 43 -1.34 -10.05 4.82
N MET A 44 -0.40 -9.19 4.45
CA MET A 44 -0.24 -7.86 5.02
C MET A 44 -0.65 -6.82 3.99
N GLY A 45 -1.49 -5.87 4.40
CA GLY A 45 -1.75 -4.68 3.58
C GLY A 45 -0.60 -3.70 3.70
N GLN A 46 -0.25 -3.04 2.60
CA GLN A 46 0.78 -2.01 2.59
C GLN A 46 0.34 -0.82 1.73
N GLU A 47 0.77 0.38 2.12
CA GLU A 47 0.52 1.59 1.33
C GLU A 47 1.48 1.64 0.14
N ASN A 48 0.96 1.89 -1.06
CA ASN A 48 1.79 2.27 -2.19
C ASN A 48 2.18 3.74 -2.04
N ARG A 49 3.23 3.98 -1.25
CA ARG A 49 3.64 5.33 -0.87
C ARG A 49 4.01 6.20 -2.07
N ALA A 50 4.63 5.60 -3.09
CA ALA A 50 4.99 6.31 -4.32
C ALA A 50 3.76 6.83 -5.07
N ALA A 51 2.71 6.02 -5.19
CA ALA A 51 1.46 6.43 -5.84
C ALA A 51 0.72 7.50 -5.02
N ILE A 52 0.69 7.34 -3.70
CA ILE A 52 0.08 8.31 -2.78
C ILE A 52 0.80 9.65 -2.87
N ASP A 53 2.13 9.66 -2.76
CA ASP A 53 2.93 10.89 -2.78
C ASP A 53 2.81 11.61 -4.12
N TYR A 54 2.80 10.88 -5.24
CA TYR A 54 2.59 11.45 -6.57
C TYR A 54 1.22 12.14 -6.68
N ASP A 55 0.13 11.44 -6.33
CA ASP A 55 -1.22 12.01 -6.43
C ASP A 55 -1.40 13.18 -5.43
N ALA A 56 -0.77 13.12 -4.25
CA ALA A 56 -0.79 14.19 -3.27
C ALA A 56 -0.15 15.51 -3.78
N THR A 57 0.82 15.45 -4.69
CA THR A 57 1.35 16.67 -5.33
C THR A 57 0.32 17.40 -6.20
N SER A 58 -0.69 16.68 -6.67
CA SER A 58 -1.75 17.19 -7.53
C SER A 58 -3.04 17.52 -6.80
N ASP A 59 -3.14 17.13 -5.53
CA ASP A 59 -4.33 17.35 -4.72
C ASP A 59 -4.56 18.85 -4.50
N GLY A 60 -5.79 19.30 -4.69
CA GLY A 60 -6.16 20.71 -4.61
C GLY A 60 -5.76 21.58 -5.81
N MET A 61 -5.24 21.01 -6.91
CA MET A 61 -5.04 21.77 -8.14
C MET A 61 -6.37 22.26 -8.73
N PHE A 62 -6.50 23.58 -8.90
CA PHE A 62 -7.64 24.18 -9.60
C PHE A 62 -7.35 24.26 -11.10
N PRO A 63 -8.13 23.57 -11.96
CA PRO A 63 -7.87 23.58 -13.38
C PRO A 63 -8.20 24.94 -14.00
N LEU A 64 -7.23 25.54 -14.69
CA LEU A 64 -7.49 26.69 -15.56
C LEU A 64 -7.90 26.18 -16.93
N ILE A 65 -9.17 26.35 -17.29
CA ILE A 65 -9.72 25.91 -18.58
C ILE A 65 -9.89 27.13 -19.48
N THR A 66 -9.35 27.06 -20.70
CA THR A 66 -9.45 28.12 -21.71
C THR A 66 -9.58 27.51 -23.10
N ASN A 67 -10.27 28.21 -24.00
CA ASN A 67 -10.30 27.88 -25.43
C ASN A 67 -9.14 28.53 -26.21
N ASP A 68 -8.35 29.37 -25.55
CA ASP A 68 -7.21 30.07 -26.16
C ASP A 68 -5.96 29.19 -26.11
N GLU A 69 -5.51 28.72 -27.28
CA GLU A 69 -4.34 27.84 -27.43
C GLU A 69 -3.00 28.59 -27.43
N LYS A 70 -3.01 29.93 -27.44
CA LYS A 70 -1.80 30.75 -27.61
C LYS A 70 -1.25 31.29 -26.28
N LEU A 71 -2.07 31.30 -25.23
CA LEU A 71 -1.65 31.82 -23.92
C LEU A 71 -0.68 30.87 -23.24
N THR A 72 0.36 31.45 -22.63
CA THR A 72 1.18 30.72 -21.66
C THR A 72 0.40 30.50 -20.36
N GLY A 73 0.82 29.51 -19.56
CA GLY A 73 0.19 29.24 -18.26
C GLY A 73 0.20 30.44 -17.30
N ALA A 74 1.25 31.26 -17.33
CA ALA A 74 1.35 32.47 -16.51
C ALA A 74 0.34 33.55 -16.94
N GLU A 75 0.18 33.76 -18.25
CA GLU A 75 -0.80 34.71 -18.79
C GLU A 75 -2.24 34.27 -18.52
N LEU A 76 -2.51 32.97 -18.65
CA LEU A 76 -3.82 32.40 -18.33
C LEU A 76 -4.17 32.61 -16.84
N LEU A 77 -3.22 32.36 -15.94
CA LEU A 77 -3.42 32.60 -14.51
C LEU A 77 -3.67 34.08 -14.20
N ALA A 78 -2.92 34.99 -14.85
CA ALA A 78 -3.11 36.43 -14.68
C ALA A 78 -4.50 36.89 -15.14
N LYS A 79 -4.97 36.40 -16.29
CA LYS A 79 -6.33 36.66 -16.79
C LYS A 79 -7.41 36.09 -15.87
N TYR A 80 -7.25 34.85 -15.39
CA TYR A 80 -8.21 34.23 -14.45
C TYR A 80 -8.31 35.02 -13.14
N LYS A 81 -7.19 35.50 -12.60
CA LYS A 81 -7.15 36.27 -11.36
C LYS A 81 -7.68 37.71 -11.50
N TYR A 82 -7.81 38.21 -12.72
CA TYR A 82 -8.29 39.58 -12.94
C TYR A 82 -9.77 39.70 -12.58
N GLN A 83 -10.07 40.49 -11.55
CA GLN A 83 -11.44 40.89 -11.19
C GLN A 83 -11.69 42.30 -11.70
N PRO A 84 -12.47 42.50 -12.78
CA PRO A 84 -12.93 43.84 -13.13
C PRO A 84 -13.87 44.32 -12.01
N TYR A 85 -13.53 45.46 -11.39
CA TYR A 85 -14.40 46.13 -10.43
C TYR A 85 -15.75 46.40 -11.11
N LEU A 86 -16.84 45.89 -10.51
CA LEU A 86 -18.22 46.14 -10.91
C LEU A 86 -18.79 47.36 -10.18
#